data_AF-A0A6M3WWE6-F1
#
_entry.id   AF-A0A6M3WWE6-F1
#
_cell.length_a   1.000
_cell.length_b   1.000
_cell.length_c   1.000
_cell.angle_alpha   90.00
_cell.angle_beta   90.00
_cell.angle_gamma   90.00
#
_symmetry.space_group_name_H-M   'P 1'
#
loop_
_entity.id
_entity.type
_entity.pdbx_description
1 polymer ?
#
loop_
_entity_poly.entity_id
_entity_poly.type
_entity_poly.pdbx_seq_one_letter_code
_entity_poly.pdbx_strand_id
1 'polypeptide(L)' 'MLKKFNWIIIRFVALLILAAFLIDIEFIILNLSFIFLHINLGIKTIVQDYIHVERVNLLSLILIRVCYIELIRYSMELLM' A
#
# COMPACT_ATOMS: atom_id res chain seq x y z
N MET A 1 4.61 41.65 -22.49
CA MET A 1 4.33 41.32 -21.07
C MET A 1 3.41 40.11 -20.94
N LEU A 2 2.25 40.08 -21.60
CA LEU A 2 1.30 38.95 -21.63
C LEU A 2 1.91 37.58 -21.99
N LYS A 3 2.76 37.48 -23.02
CA LYS A 3 3.42 36.22 -23.40
C LYS A 3 4.35 35.64 -22.33
N LYS A 4 5.05 36.49 -21.55
CA LYS A 4 5.93 36.04 -20.46
C LYS A 4 5.13 35.55 -19.25
N PHE A 5 4.02 36.24 -18.95
CA PHE A 5 3.08 35.83 -17.89
C PHE A 5 2.48 34.45 -18.18
N ASN A 6 2.08 34.21 -19.44
CA ASN A 6 1.53 32.93 -19.86
C ASN A 6 2.54 31.77 -19.71
N TRP A 7 3.83 32.02 -19.94
CA TRP A 7 4.87 31.00 -19.82
C TRP A 7 5.17 30.60 -18.36
N ILE A 8 5.13 31.58 -17.44
CA ILE A 8 5.27 31.31 -15.99
C ILE A 8 4.07 30.51 -15.49
N ILE A 9 2.85 30.87 -15.93
CA ILE A 9 1.63 30.12 -15.57
C ILE A 9 1.72 28.67 -16.05
N ILE A 10 2.13 28.43 -17.30
CA ILE A 10 2.27 27.06 -17.83
C ILE A 10 3.24 26.23 -16.97
N ARG A 11 4.37 26.83 -16.55
CA ARG A 11 5.32 26.15 -15.65
C ARG A 11 4.73 25.86 -14.27
N PHE A 12 3.95 26.81 -13.73
CA PHE A 12 3.31 26.63 -12.44
C PHE A 12 2.23 25.54 -12.47
N VAL A 13 1.45 25.49 -13.56
CA VAL A 13 0.48 24.41 -13.80
C VAL A 13 1.18 23.06 -13.91
N ALA A 14 2.30 22.97 -14.63
CA ALA A 14 3.07 21.73 -14.70
C ALA A 14 3.59 21.27 -13.34
N LEU A 15 4.05 22.20 -12.48
CA LEU A 15 4.46 21.89 -11.10
C LEU A 15 3.29 21.43 -10.23
N LEU A 16 2.10 22.03 -10.38
CA LEU A 16 0.90 21.60 -9.67
C LEU A 16 0.45 20.21 -10.09
N ILE A 17 0.48 19.89 -11.39
CA ILE A 17 0.16 18.55 -11.90
C ILE A 17 1.15 17.52 -11.33
N LEU A 18 2.45 17.84 -11.31
CA LEU A 18 3.46 16.96 -10.72
C LEU A 18 3.22 16.74 -9.22
N ALA A 19 2.87 17.81 -8.48
CA ALA A 19 2.57 17.70 -7.06
C ALA A 19 1.33 16.84 -6.79
N ALA A 20 0.25 17.04 -7.57
CA ALA A 20 -0.96 16.23 -7.47
C ALA A 20 -0.66 14.74 -7.73
N PHE A 21 0.11 14.44 -8.78
CA PHE A 21 0.52 13.08 -9.09
C PHE A 21 1.32 12.41 -7.96
N LEU A 22 2.21 13.16 -7.28
CA LEU A 22 2.94 12.64 -6.13
C LEU A 22 2.01 12.35 -4.93
N ILE A 23 1.02 13.22 -4.69
CA ILE A 23 0.01 13.02 -3.63
C ILE A 23 -0.82 11.77 -3.92
N ASP A 24 -1.22 11.55 -5.18
CA ASP A 24 -1.98 10.37 -5.58
C ASP A 24 -1.18 9.07 -5.31
N ILE A 25 0.12 9.06 -5.65
CA ILE A 25 1.02 7.94 -5.36
C ILE A 25 1.13 7.70 -3.85
N GLU A 26 1.33 8.75 -3.06
CA GLU A 26 1.41 8.64 -1.60
C GLU A 26 0.12 8.05 -1.02
N PHE A 27 -1.04 8.48 -1.51
CA PHE A 27 -2.33 7.97 -1.07
C PHE A 27 -2.49 6.49 -1.40
N ILE A 28 -2.07 6.04 -2.60
CA ILE A 28 -2.08 4.62 -2.98
C ILE A 28 -1.21 3.81 -2.03
N ILE A 29 0.04 4.23 -1.80
CA ILE A 29 0.99 3.51 -0.92
C ILE A 29 0.45 3.43 0.51
N LEU A 30 -0.10 4.54 1.02
CA LEU A 30 -0.65 4.60 2.38
C LEU A 30 -1.83 3.64 2.56
N ASN A 31 -2.79 3.65 1.63
CA ASN A 31 -3.96 2.78 1.69
C ASN A 31 -3.56 1.30 1.57
N LEU A 32 -2.66 0.97 0.64
CA LEU A 32 -2.16 -0.40 0.48
C LEU A 32 -1.49 -0.91 1.77
N SER A 33 -0.71 -0.04 2.42
CA SER A 33 -0.05 -0.35 3.70
C SER A 33 -1.06 -0.60 4.82
N PHE A 34 -2.12 0.21 4.92
CA PHE A 34 -3.18 0.01 5.90
C PHE A 34 -3.97 -1.28 5.65
N ILE A 35 -4.28 -1.59 4.40
CA ILE A 35 -4.97 -2.84 4.02
C ILE A 35 -4.12 -4.05 4.46
N PHE A 36 -2.82 -4.05 4.15
CA PHE A 36 -1.94 -5.13 4.56
C PHE A 36 -1.80 -5.27 6.07
N LEU A 37 -1.68 -4.15 6.78
CA LEU A 37 -1.66 -4.14 8.24
C LEU A 37 -2.95 -4.75 8.80
N HIS A 38 -4.10 -4.32 8.29
CA HIS A 38 -5.41 -4.81 8.71
C HIS A 38 -5.55 -6.32 8.48
N ILE A 39 -5.20 -6.80 7.29
CA ILE A 39 -5.25 -8.24 6.95
C ILE A 39 -4.34 -9.04 7.89
N ASN A 40 -3.10 -8.60 8.11
CA ASN A 40 -2.14 -9.32 8.95
C ASN A 40 -2.60 -9.41 10.42
N LEU A 41 -3.12 -8.31 10.97
CA LEU A 41 -3.67 -8.30 12.32
C LEU A 41 -4.93 -9.17 12.41
N GLY A 42 -5.86 -9.01 11.47
CA GLY A 42 -7.12 -9.76 11.44
C GLY A 42 -6.90 -11.27 11.38
N ILE A 43 -6.02 -11.76 10.50
CA ILE A 43 -5.76 -13.20 10.39
C ILE A 43 -5.04 -13.72 11.65
N LYS A 44 -4.11 -12.95 12.24
CA LYS A 44 -3.47 -13.34 13.50
C LYS A 44 -4.47 -13.46 14.64
N THR A 45 -5.41 -12.53 14.76
CA THR A 45 -6.50 -12.62 15.75
C THR A 45 -7.35 -13.87 15.54
N ILE A 46 -7.75 -14.18 14.30
CA ILE A 46 -8.48 -15.41 14.00
C ILE A 46 -7.68 -16.66 14.41
N VAL A 47 -6.39 -16.71 14.10
CA VAL A 47 -5.53 -17.84 14.52
C VAL A 47 -5.48 -17.97 16.04
N GLN A 48 -5.34 -16.86 16.75
CA GLN A 48 -5.31 -16.85 18.21
C GLN A 48 -6.64 -17.29 18.84
N ASP A 49 -7.76 -16.89 18.25
CA ASP A 49 -9.10 -17.19 18.77
C ASP A 49 -9.50 -18.66 18.54
N TYR A 50 -9.10 -19.26 17.42
CA TYR A 50 -9.60 -20.57 17.00
C TYR A 50 -8.58 -21.70 17.06
N ILE A 51 -7.27 -21.42 17.11
CA ILE A 51 -6.22 -22.45 17.07
C ILE A 51 -5.53 -22.58 18.43
N HIS A 52 -5.95 -23.57 19.20
CA HIS A 52 -5.40 -23.82 20.55
C HIS A 52 -4.27 -24.87 20.58
N VAL A 53 -4.07 -25.61 19.49
CA VAL A 53 -2.97 -26.58 19.41
C VAL A 53 -1.69 -25.84 18.98
N GLU A 54 -0.70 -25.80 19.87
CA GLU A 54 0.53 -25.02 19.70
C GLU A 54 1.24 -25.28 18.36
N ARG A 55 1.39 -26.55 17.97
CA ARG A 55 2.03 -26.92 16.69
C ARG A 55 1.27 -26.36 15.48
N VAL A 56 -0.06 -26.38 15.53
CA VAL A 56 -0.92 -25.85 14.45
C VAL A 56 -0.87 -24.32 14.44
N ASN A 57 -0.83 -23.68 15.61
CA ASN A 57 -0.68 -22.23 15.74
C ASN A 57 0.66 -21.77 15.10
N LEU A 58 1.78 -22.43 15.43
CA LEU A 58 3.08 -22.12 14.85
C LEU A 58 3.09 -22.28 13.32
N LEU A 59 2.55 -23.40 12.80
CA LEU A 59 2.42 -23.61 11.36
C LEU A 59 1.57 -22.51 10.70
N SER A 60 0.47 -22.12 11.33
CA SER A 60 -0.43 -21.08 10.83
C SER A 60 0.28 -19.72 10.78
N LEU A 61 1.06 -19.37 11.80
CA LEU A 61 1.84 -18.12 11.82
C LEU A 61 2.92 -18.08 10.72
N ILE A 62 3.55 -19.22 10.39
CA ILE A 62 4.49 -19.32 9.27
C ILE A 62 3.74 -19.12 7.95
N LEU A 63 2.60 -19.78 7.75
CA LEU A 63 1.80 -19.64 6.54
C LEU A 63 1.29 -18.21 6.36
N ILE A 64 0.87 -17.52 7.43
CA ILE A 64 0.51 -16.10 7.39
C ILE A 64 1.66 -15.25 6.85
N ARG A 65 2.91 -15.51 7.30
CA ARG A 65 4.07 -14.77 6.81
C ARG A 65 4.32 -15.01 5.32
N VAL A 66 4.22 -16.26 4.87
CA VAL A 66 4.37 -16.60 3.44
C VAL A 66 3.27 -15.93 2.62
N CYS A 67 2.03 -16.02 3.07
CA CYS A 67 0.87 -15.41 2.41
C CYS A 67 1.00 -13.87 2.34
N TYR A 68 1.55 -13.24 3.38
CA TYR A 68 1.84 -11.81 3.40
C TYR A 68 2.89 -11.40 2.36
N ILE A 69 3.95 -12.21 2.20
CA ILE A 69 4.97 -11.98 1.16
C ILE A 69 4.36 -12.11 -0.24
N GLU A 70 3.53 -13.13 -0.47
CA GLU A 70 2.83 -13.32 -1.73
C GLU A 70 1.86 -12.17 -2.04
N LEU A 71 1.12 -11.68 -1.04
CA LEU A 71 0.23 -10.52 -1.19
C LEU A 71 1.00 -9.25 -1.60
N ILE A 72 2.18 -9.02 -1.01
CA ILE A 72 3.06 -7.92 -1.42
C ILE A 72 3.51 -8.11 -2.87
N ARG A 73 3.94 -9.33 -3.25
CA ARG A 73 4.37 -9.64 -4.61
C ARG A 73 3.27 -9.35 -5.63
N TYR A 74 2.06 -9.86 -5.41
CA TYR A 74 0.93 -9.63 -6.31
C TYR A 74 0.52 -8.16 -6.39
N SER A 75 0.64 -7.41 -5.29
CA SER A 75 0.31 -5.99 -5.30
C SER A 75 1.36 -5.16 -6.04
N MET A 76 2.64 -5.57 -6.00
CA MET A 76 3.68 -5.00 -6.84
C MET A 76 3.46 -5.31 -8.32
N GLU A 77 3.05 -6.54 -8.64
CA GLU A 77 2.70 -6.95 -10.01
C GLU A 77 1.49 -6.19 -10.56
N LEU A 78 0.53 -5.83 -9.70
CA LEU A 78 -0.61 -5.00 -10.10
C LEU A 78 -0.20 -3.53 -10.40
N LEU A 79 0.85 -3.03 -9.73
CA LEU A 79 1.31 -1.65 -9.86
C LEU A 79 2.32 -1.42 -11.00
N MET A 80 2.97 -2.49 -11.48
CA MET A 80 3.96 -2.47 -12.58
C MET A 80 3.36 -2.96 -13.89
#